data_AF-A0A532TIM8-F1
#
_entry.id   AF-A0A532TIM8-F1
#
_cell.length_a   1.000
_cell.length_b   1.000
_cell.length_c   1.000
_cell.angle_alpha   90.00
_cell.angle_beta   90.00
_cell.angle_gamma   90.00
#
_symmetry.space_group_name_H-M   'P 1'
#
loop_
_entity.id
_entity.type
_entity.pdbx_description
1 polymer ?
#
loop_
_entity_poly.entity_id
_entity_poly.type
_entity_poly.pdbx_seq_one_letter_code
_entity_poly.pdbx_strand_id
1 'polypeptide(L)'
;MVDNHSYSFFGQKVGLIIQSSSKNEPFIFFRLIKSKNDGSWEKPSSGEGKIIKFSLEEMVWIIRVLNKEVNSWSSYHTFKDNKTPISFKWDDGEKAKLWIHIGSYSKVLEYAQFKILEMLLTHILKEKIEFATAPNWAKKRNVDTLSNIVIQEEIITDSSKNIIRNNESNSINNGKPSEIEDIVGTIKGETNKALLIQFENEVEIWIPKSTIHSGFNNAKNLVQKFSIDSWILKKNRVLS
;
A
#
# COMPACT_ATOMS: atom_id res chain seq x y z
N MET A 1 20.12 7.76 0.21
CA MET A 1 19.28 6.87 1.03
C MET A 1 19.68 5.43 0.74
N VAL A 2 19.76 4.60 1.78
CA VAL A 2 20.03 3.16 1.65
C VAL A 2 18.73 2.44 1.25
N ASP A 3 18.83 1.26 0.64
CA ASP A 3 17.62 0.49 0.23
C ASP A 3 16.97 -0.24 1.41
N ASN A 4 17.75 -0.56 2.45
CA ASN A 4 17.29 -1.33 3.59
C ASN A 4 17.59 -0.64 4.92
N HIS A 5 16.79 -0.99 5.93
CA HIS A 5 16.97 -0.55 7.30
C HIS A 5 16.86 -1.76 8.23
N SER A 6 17.76 -1.84 9.21
CA SER A 6 17.72 -2.82 10.27
C SER A 6 18.19 -2.18 11.56
N TYR A 7 17.35 -2.19 12.59
CA TYR A 7 17.70 -1.66 13.91
C TYR A 7 17.15 -2.56 15.01
N SER A 8 17.93 -2.75 16.07
CA SER A 8 17.61 -3.69 17.15
C SER A 8 17.55 -3.00 18.51
N PHE A 9 16.44 -3.22 19.23
CA PHE A 9 16.23 -2.85 20.62
C PHE A 9 16.35 -4.09 21.50
N PHE A 10 17.53 -4.28 22.08
CA PHE A 10 17.75 -5.35 23.06
C PHE A 10 17.45 -4.87 24.49
N GLY A 11 16.98 -5.80 25.30
CA GLY A 11 16.86 -5.67 26.75
C GLY A 11 17.24 -7.00 27.41
N GLN A 12 16.99 -7.15 28.70
CA GLN A 12 17.43 -8.34 29.44
C GLN A 12 16.77 -9.64 28.95
N LYS A 13 15.47 -9.62 28.59
CA LYS A 13 14.71 -10.84 28.27
C LYS A 13 14.09 -10.91 26.88
N VAL A 14 13.90 -9.76 26.23
CA VAL A 14 13.24 -9.65 24.92
C VAL A 14 13.99 -8.67 24.04
N GLY A 15 14.30 -9.10 22.81
CA GLY A 15 14.83 -8.28 21.73
C GLY A 15 13.72 -7.97 20.73
N LEU A 16 13.68 -6.73 20.25
CA LEU A 16 12.83 -6.29 19.14
C LEU A 16 13.74 -5.82 18.00
N ILE A 17 13.57 -6.36 16.81
CA ILE A 17 14.34 -6.01 15.62
C ILE A 17 13.35 -5.48 14.58
N ILE A 18 13.64 -4.32 14.03
CA ILE A 18 12.84 -3.66 13.01
C ILE A 18 13.60 -3.72 11.71
N GLN A 19 12.95 -4.27 10.68
CA GLN A 19 13.57 -4.51 9.39
C GLN A 19 12.68 -3.97 8.26
N SER A 20 13.26 -3.11 7.44
CA SER A 20 12.75 -2.75 6.11
C SER A 20 13.71 -3.37 5.09
N SER A 21 13.27 -4.41 4.37
CA SER A 21 14.15 -5.14 3.45
C SER A 21 14.40 -4.39 2.13
N SER A 22 13.43 -3.59 1.67
CA SER A 22 13.57 -2.69 0.53
C SER A 22 12.69 -1.46 0.70
N LYS A 23 13.12 -0.31 0.17
CA LYS A 23 12.32 0.91 0.08
C LYS A 23 11.13 0.78 -0.87
N ASN A 24 11.20 -0.17 -1.81
CA ASN A 24 10.16 -0.40 -2.82
C ASN A 24 9.01 -1.29 -2.32
N GLU A 25 9.15 -1.90 -1.15
CA GLU A 25 8.11 -2.73 -0.54
C GLU A 25 7.29 -1.92 0.47
N PRO A 26 5.95 -1.89 0.40
CA PRO A 26 5.10 -1.05 1.26
C PRO A 26 4.81 -1.69 2.63
N PHE A 27 5.84 -2.26 3.26
CA PHE A 27 5.73 -2.87 4.59
C PHE A 27 7.08 -2.95 5.30
N ILE A 28 7.05 -3.15 6.60
CA ILE A 28 8.21 -3.50 7.44
C ILE A 28 7.96 -4.79 8.20
N PHE A 29 9.01 -5.35 8.79
CA PHE A 29 8.90 -6.47 9.71
C PHE A 29 9.34 -6.05 11.11
N PHE A 30 8.56 -6.48 12.11
CA PHE A 30 9.00 -6.53 13.49
C PHE A 30 9.29 -7.99 13.82
N ARG A 31 10.48 -8.22 14.35
CA ARG A 31 10.94 -9.53 14.81
C ARG A 31 11.21 -9.46 16.30
N LEU A 32 10.57 -10.34 17.06
CA LEU A 32 10.74 -10.47 18.50
C LEU A 32 11.38 -11.80 18.84
N ILE A 33 12.33 -11.77 19.75
CA ILE A 33 13.06 -12.93 20.26
C ILE A 33 13.22 -12.83 21.77
N LYS A 34 13.22 -13.95 22.46
CA LYS A 34 13.49 -14.02 23.91
C LYS A 34 14.88 -14.56 24.20
N SER A 35 15.44 -14.15 25.34
CA SER A 35 16.59 -14.83 25.92
C SER A 35 16.12 -16.17 26.50
N LYS A 36 16.88 -17.22 26.28
CA LYS A 36 16.69 -18.55 26.86
C LYS A 36 17.40 -18.64 28.21
N ASN A 37 17.05 -19.67 28.99
CA ASN A 37 17.63 -19.91 30.31
C ASN A 37 19.13 -20.23 30.26
N ASP A 38 19.63 -20.71 29.12
CA ASP A 38 21.06 -20.99 28.88
C ASP A 38 21.86 -19.73 28.49
N GLY A 39 21.23 -18.55 28.48
CA GLY A 39 21.84 -17.28 28.08
C GLY A 39 21.89 -17.05 26.57
N SER A 40 21.50 -18.03 25.74
CA SER A 40 21.36 -17.85 24.30
C SER A 40 20.05 -17.12 23.95
N TRP A 41 19.94 -16.62 22.72
CA TRP A 41 18.69 -16.02 22.22
C TRP A 41 17.95 -17.00 21.32
N GLU A 42 16.62 -16.87 21.28
CA GLU A 42 15.79 -17.53 20.26
C GLU A 42 16.33 -17.25 18.85
N LYS A 43 16.39 -18.29 18.03
CA LYS A 43 16.92 -18.25 16.66
C LYS A 43 15.77 -18.34 15.65
N PRO A 44 15.50 -17.25 14.90
CA PRO A 44 14.49 -17.26 13.83
C PRO A 44 14.74 -18.31 12.76
N SER A 45 16.00 -18.66 12.48
CA SER A 45 16.38 -19.72 11.54
C SER A 45 15.89 -21.11 11.98
N SER A 46 15.60 -21.29 13.27
CA SER A 46 15.09 -22.53 13.85
C SER A 46 13.58 -22.48 14.09
N GLY A 47 12.88 -21.47 13.54
CA GLY A 47 11.44 -21.28 13.74
C GLY A 47 11.06 -20.67 15.10
N GLU A 48 12.04 -20.21 15.88
CA GLU A 48 11.81 -19.54 17.16
C GLU A 48 11.59 -18.03 16.99
N GLY A 49 11.01 -17.38 18.00
CA GLY A 49 10.67 -15.97 17.90
C GLY A 49 9.34 -15.72 17.21
N LYS A 50 9.02 -14.45 16.99
CA LYS A 50 7.83 -14.01 16.25
C LYS A 50 8.19 -12.95 15.24
N ILE A 51 7.74 -13.13 14.01
CA ILE A 51 7.88 -12.12 12.94
C ILE A 51 6.48 -11.68 12.54
N ILE A 52 6.26 -10.36 12.55
CA ILE A 52 5.03 -9.72 12.09
C ILE A 52 5.38 -8.72 11.00
N LYS A 53 4.60 -8.74 9.92
CA LYS A 53 4.69 -7.76 8.83
C LYS A 53 3.72 -6.63 9.15
N PHE A 54 4.15 -5.37 9.12
CA PHE A 54 3.29 -4.21 9.30
C PHE A 54 3.12 -3.46 7.97
N SER A 55 1.88 -3.12 7.61
CA SER A 55 1.58 -2.28 6.44
C SER A 55 1.88 -0.80 6.71
N LEU A 56 1.77 0.04 5.67
CA LEU A 56 1.93 1.50 5.84
C LEU A 56 0.88 2.09 6.78
N GLU A 57 -0.38 1.64 6.70
CA GLU A 57 -1.46 2.10 7.57
C GLU A 57 -1.19 1.73 9.03
N GLU A 58 -0.68 0.52 9.29
CA GLU A 58 -0.32 0.11 10.63
C GLU A 58 0.89 0.88 11.15
N MET A 59 1.87 1.19 10.28
CA MET A 59 2.97 2.09 10.65
C MET A 59 2.45 3.47 11.06
N VAL A 60 1.46 4.03 10.34
CA VAL A 60 0.81 5.31 10.72
C VAL A 60 0.17 5.20 12.10
N TRP A 61 -0.56 4.12 12.39
CA TRP A 61 -1.15 3.91 13.71
C TRP A 61 -0.10 3.81 14.83
N ILE A 62 1.00 3.09 14.58
CA ILE A 62 2.09 2.96 15.54
C ILE A 62 2.75 4.34 15.79
N ILE A 63 3.02 5.11 14.73
CA ILE A 63 3.57 6.47 14.83
C ILE A 63 2.62 7.37 15.61
N ARG A 64 1.31 7.24 15.41
CA ARG A 64 0.29 8.00 16.13
C ARG A 64 0.30 7.73 17.64
N VAL A 65 0.53 6.47 18.04
CA VAL A 65 0.79 6.14 19.46
C VAL A 65 2.11 6.78 19.92
N LEU A 66 3.19 6.65 19.16
CA LEU A 66 4.51 7.19 19.54
C LEU A 66 4.52 8.71 19.72
N ASN A 67 3.77 9.43 18.89
CA ASN A 67 3.54 10.87 18.98
C ASN A 67 2.65 11.27 20.17
N LYS A 68 2.13 10.30 20.93
CA LYS A 68 1.17 10.49 22.02
C LYS A 68 -0.15 11.16 21.59
N GLU A 69 -0.52 11.03 20.32
CA GLU A 69 -1.83 11.47 19.83
C GLU A 69 -2.96 10.56 20.32
N VAL A 70 -2.62 9.29 20.60
CA VAL A 70 -3.51 8.31 21.23
C VAL A 70 -2.73 7.52 22.29
N ASN A 71 -3.40 7.12 23.37
CA ASN A 71 -2.76 6.38 24.47
C ASN A 71 -2.43 4.93 24.10
N SER A 72 -3.18 4.35 23.16
CA SER A 72 -2.96 2.98 22.72
C SER A 72 -3.56 2.69 21.35
N TRP A 73 -3.00 1.69 20.68
CA TRP A 73 -3.57 1.06 19.49
C TRP A 73 -3.41 -0.46 19.58
N SER A 74 -4.36 -1.21 19.02
CA SER A 74 -4.31 -2.67 18.97
C SER A 74 -4.93 -3.21 17.68
N SER A 75 -4.44 -4.37 17.24
CA SER A 75 -4.91 -5.07 16.04
C SER A 75 -4.69 -6.59 16.18
N TYR A 76 -5.19 -7.35 15.20
CA TYR A 76 -4.97 -8.79 15.09
C TYR A 76 -4.41 -9.14 13.72
N HIS A 77 -3.31 -9.88 13.69
CA HIS A 77 -2.76 -10.47 12.47
C HIS A 77 -3.18 -11.92 12.35
N THR A 78 -3.81 -12.30 11.24
CA THR A 78 -4.24 -13.69 11.00
C THR A 78 -3.33 -14.33 9.96
N PHE A 79 -2.71 -15.46 10.30
CA PHE A 79 -1.91 -16.25 9.36
C PHE A 79 -2.17 -17.74 9.60
N LYS A 80 -2.64 -18.45 8.56
CA LYS A 80 -2.99 -19.88 8.62
C LYS A 80 -3.81 -20.21 9.89
N ASP A 81 -4.92 -19.49 10.06
CA ASP A 81 -5.87 -19.55 11.19
C ASP A 81 -5.35 -19.13 12.58
N ASN A 82 -4.05 -18.86 12.71
CA ASN A 82 -3.49 -18.31 13.94
C ASN A 82 -3.66 -16.79 13.99
N LYS A 83 -4.44 -16.32 14.95
CA LYS A 83 -4.59 -14.90 15.27
C LYS A 83 -3.53 -14.47 16.28
N THR A 84 -2.71 -13.49 15.91
CA THR A 84 -1.72 -12.88 16.79
C THR A 84 -2.22 -11.50 17.22
N PRO A 85 -2.53 -11.29 18.52
CA PRO A 85 -2.85 -9.95 19.02
C PRO A 85 -1.61 -9.06 19.01
N ILE A 86 -1.82 -7.80 18.69
CA ILE A 86 -0.80 -6.74 18.67
C ILE A 86 -1.35 -5.57 19.48
N SER A 87 -0.55 -4.97 20.35
CA SER A 87 -0.89 -3.72 20.99
C SER A 87 0.34 -2.87 21.33
N PHE A 88 0.15 -1.56 21.24
CA PHE A 88 1.07 -0.52 21.66
C PHE A 88 0.33 0.35 22.66
N LYS A 89 0.88 0.53 23.86
CA LYS A 89 0.21 1.26 24.94
C LYS A 89 1.19 2.03 25.79
N TRP A 90 0.84 3.27 26.13
CA TRP A 90 1.57 4.05 27.13
C TRP A 90 1.24 3.60 28.55
N ASP A 91 2.27 3.60 29.39
CA ASP A 91 2.16 3.51 30.84
C ASP A 91 2.04 4.93 31.42
N ASP A 92 0.99 5.19 32.21
CA ASP A 92 0.62 6.50 32.74
C ASP A 92 1.51 6.94 33.94
N GLY A 93 2.62 6.24 34.19
CA GLY A 93 3.57 6.58 35.25
C GLY A 93 4.54 7.72 34.89
N GLU A 94 5.25 8.24 35.91
CA GLU A 94 6.15 9.43 35.81
C GLU A 94 7.21 9.36 34.71
N LYS A 95 7.65 8.15 34.34
CA LYS A 95 8.73 7.93 33.35
C LYS A 95 8.23 7.51 31.96
N ALA A 96 6.94 7.70 31.66
CA ALA A 96 6.26 7.41 30.39
C ALA A 96 6.93 6.28 29.58
N LYS A 97 6.49 5.04 29.79
CA LYS A 97 7.04 3.85 29.11
C LYS A 97 6.08 3.39 28.03
N LEU A 98 6.63 2.92 26.90
CA LEU A 98 5.82 2.30 25.85
C LEU A 98 5.86 0.78 25.98
N TRP A 99 4.71 0.17 26.17
CA TRP A 99 4.51 -1.28 26.13
C TRP A 99 4.13 -1.72 24.73
N ILE A 100 4.87 -2.69 24.20
CA ILE A 100 4.60 -3.35 22.93
C ILE A 100 4.33 -4.82 23.21
N HIS A 101 3.10 -5.28 22.93
CA HIS A 101 2.72 -6.67 23.05
C HIS A 101 2.40 -7.26 21.68
N ILE A 102 3.03 -8.38 21.35
CA ILE A 102 2.82 -9.11 20.10
C ILE A 102 2.75 -10.60 20.43
N GLY A 103 1.54 -11.17 20.43
CA GLY A 103 1.31 -12.54 20.91
C GLY A 103 1.80 -12.72 22.34
N SER A 104 2.68 -13.70 22.56
CA SER A 104 3.28 -13.98 23.87
C SER A 104 4.54 -13.14 24.18
N TYR A 105 4.91 -12.20 23.31
CA TYR A 105 6.09 -11.33 23.47
C TYR A 105 5.66 -9.97 24.01
N SER A 106 6.44 -9.44 24.95
CA SER A 106 6.24 -8.11 25.52
C SER A 106 7.59 -7.39 25.60
N LYS A 107 7.66 -6.17 25.06
CA LYS A 107 8.83 -5.30 25.13
C LYS A 107 8.41 -3.94 25.66
N VAL A 108 9.12 -3.49 26.69
CA VAL A 108 9.04 -2.12 27.19
C VAL A 108 10.14 -1.30 26.52
N LEU A 109 9.78 -0.13 25.99
CA LEU A 109 10.72 0.86 25.49
C LEU A 109 10.72 2.09 26.42
N GLU A 110 11.91 2.48 26.85
CA GLU A 110 12.16 3.72 27.57
C GLU A 110 12.29 4.91 26.61
N TYR A 111 12.39 6.13 27.15
CA TYR A 111 12.42 7.39 26.39
C TYR A 111 13.31 7.35 25.15
N ALA A 112 14.60 7.07 25.32
CA ALA A 112 15.53 7.03 24.21
C ALA A 112 15.14 5.96 23.17
N GLN A 113 14.65 4.80 23.61
CA GLN A 113 14.30 3.70 22.72
C GLN A 113 13.04 4.01 21.90
N PHE A 114 11.96 4.49 22.53
CA PHE A 114 10.76 4.82 21.77
C PHE A 114 10.96 6.05 20.89
N LYS A 115 11.83 7.01 21.26
CA LYS A 115 12.15 8.15 20.40
C LYS A 115 12.95 7.74 19.16
N ILE A 116 13.92 6.83 19.30
CA ILE A 116 14.59 6.23 18.14
C ILE A 116 13.57 5.49 17.26
N LEU A 117 12.64 4.74 17.88
CA LEU A 117 11.59 4.04 17.15
C LEU A 117 10.71 5.01 16.34
N GLU A 118 10.25 6.10 16.96
CA GLU A 118 9.45 7.15 16.32
C GLU A 118 10.17 7.76 15.12
N MET A 119 11.42 8.17 15.29
CA MET A 119 12.23 8.75 14.22
C MET A 119 12.45 7.74 13.08
N LEU A 120 12.77 6.49 13.42
CA LEU A 120 13.01 5.43 12.46
C LEU A 120 11.76 5.10 11.65
N LEU A 121 10.61 4.89 12.30
CA LEU A 121 9.36 4.58 11.61
C LEU A 121 8.88 5.75 10.75
N THR A 122 9.03 6.99 11.23
CA THR A 122 8.69 8.19 10.46
C THR A 122 9.55 8.30 9.20
N HIS A 123 10.87 8.08 9.33
CA HIS A 123 11.80 8.03 8.20
C HIS A 123 11.40 6.96 7.18
N ILE A 124 11.25 5.71 7.65
CA ILE A 124 10.91 4.58 6.77
C ILE A 124 9.54 4.77 6.11
N LEU A 125 8.55 5.32 6.83
CA LEU A 125 7.22 5.57 6.27
C LEU A 125 7.29 6.57 5.11
N LYS A 126 7.99 7.70 5.30
CA LYS A 126 8.17 8.70 4.24
C LYS A 126 8.85 8.09 3.02
N GLU A 127 9.93 7.34 3.25
CA GLU A 127 10.66 6.65 2.19
C GLU A 127 9.76 5.66 1.44
N LYS A 128 8.99 4.83 2.15
CA LYS A 128 8.09 3.86 1.51
C LYS A 128 6.94 4.53 0.76
N ILE A 129 6.41 5.66 1.25
CA ILE A 129 5.42 6.43 0.50
C ILE A 129 6.05 6.89 -0.82
N GLU A 130 7.25 7.48 -0.78
CA GLU A 130 7.95 7.95 -1.99
C GLU A 130 8.24 6.80 -2.98
N PHE A 131 8.86 5.70 -2.53
CA PHE A 131 9.37 4.68 -3.43
C PHE A 131 8.43 3.51 -3.66
N ALA A 132 7.64 3.08 -2.67
CA ALA A 132 6.75 1.93 -2.82
C ALA A 132 5.40 2.30 -3.46
N THR A 133 4.98 3.57 -3.39
CA THR A 133 3.67 4.01 -3.92
C THR A 133 3.75 4.80 -5.23
N ALA A 134 4.94 5.30 -5.60
CA ALA A 134 5.10 6.01 -6.86
C ALA A 134 4.79 5.10 -8.08
N PRO A 135 4.08 5.62 -9.09
CA PRO A 135 3.77 4.87 -10.30
C PRO A 135 5.06 4.53 -11.07
N ASN A 136 5.04 3.40 -11.77
CA ASN A 136 6.23 2.85 -12.44
C ASN A 136 6.86 3.80 -13.47
N TRP A 137 6.09 4.72 -14.06
CA TRP A 137 6.62 5.74 -14.99
C TRP A 137 7.47 6.81 -14.30
N ALA A 138 7.22 7.10 -13.02
CA ALA A 138 8.05 8.02 -12.23
C ALA A 138 9.37 7.34 -11.82
N LYS A 139 9.36 6.02 -11.60
CA LYS A 139 10.55 5.22 -11.26
C LYS A 139 11.56 5.11 -12.40
N LYS A 140 11.11 5.22 -13.66
CA LYS A 140 11.97 5.21 -14.86
C LYS A 140 12.73 6.52 -15.11
N ARG A 141 12.33 7.65 -14.51
CA ARG A 141 12.92 8.97 -14.79
C ARG A 141 14.23 9.26 -14.06
N ASN A 142 14.66 8.40 -13.14
CA ASN A 142 15.85 8.64 -12.32
C ASN A 142 17.17 8.13 -12.92
N VAL A 143 17.19 7.71 -14.20
CA VAL A 143 18.43 7.25 -14.84
C VAL A 143 19.02 8.28 -15.81
N ASP A 144 18.24 9.18 -16.41
CA ASP A 144 18.84 10.23 -17.25
C ASP A 144 18.05 11.54 -17.23
N THR A 145 18.79 12.62 -16.99
CA THR A 145 18.47 14.03 -17.26
C THR A 145 17.72 14.83 -16.18
N LEU A 146 18.51 15.45 -15.28
CA LEU A 146 18.22 16.80 -14.82
C LEU A 146 18.28 17.76 -16.02
N SER A 147 17.14 18.25 -16.50
CA SER A 147 17.03 19.64 -16.97
C SER A 147 15.56 20.00 -17.21
N ASN A 148 15.11 21.03 -16.49
CA ASN A 148 13.97 21.89 -16.77
C ASN A 148 12.59 21.21 -16.90
N ILE A 149 11.92 20.99 -15.77
CA ILE A 149 10.45 20.97 -15.73
C ILE A 149 10.00 22.28 -15.11
N VAL A 150 9.60 23.23 -15.97
CA VAL A 150 8.76 24.36 -15.58
C VAL A 150 7.37 23.78 -15.30
N ILE A 151 6.92 23.85 -14.05
CA ILE A 151 5.54 23.54 -13.71
C ILE A 151 4.71 24.78 -14.08
N GLN A 152 3.90 24.67 -15.14
CA GLN A 152 2.90 25.68 -15.45
C GLN A 152 1.59 25.26 -14.77
N GLU A 153 1.16 26.06 -13.79
CA GLU A 153 -0.08 25.89 -13.07
C GLU A 153 -1.21 26.50 -13.91
N GLU A 154 -2.08 25.67 -14.48
CA GLU A 154 -3.24 26.16 -15.23
C GLU A 154 -4.43 26.36 -14.29
N ILE A 155 -4.79 27.64 -14.09
CA ILE A 155 -6.00 28.04 -13.36
C ILE A 155 -7.20 27.76 -14.27
N ILE A 156 -7.97 26.72 -13.96
CA ILE A 156 -9.24 26.43 -14.64
C ILE A 156 -10.27 27.47 -14.18
N THR A 157 -10.64 28.38 -15.08
CA THR A 157 -11.80 29.26 -14.91
C THR A 157 -13.04 28.55 -15.44
N ASP A 158 -14.03 28.42 -14.56
CA ASP A 158 -15.27 27.68 -14.79
C ASP A 158 -16.27 28.59 -15.52
N SER A 159 -16.36 28.46 -16.85
CA SER A 159 -17.43 29.08 -17.65
C SER A 159 -18.44 28.02 -18.06
N SER A 160 -19.56 28.04 -17.35
CA SER A 160 -20.74 27.20 -17.52
C SER A 160 -21.73 27.76 -18.57
N LYS A 161 -22.62 26.85 -19.05
CA LYS A 161 -23.83 27.00 -19.91
C LYS A 161 -23.63 26.57 -21.39
N ASN A 162 -24.47 25.76 -22.06
CA ASN A 162 -25.85 25.28 -21.87
C ASN A 162 -26.03 23.95 -22.66
N ILE A 163 -26.69 22.92 -22.11
CA ILE A 163 -28.07 22.45 -22.38
C ILE A 163 -28.40 22.19 -23.86
N ILE A 164 -28.62 20.91 -24.23
CA ILE A 164 -29.81 20.44 -24.97
C ILE A 164 -30.21 19.05 -24.44
N ARG A 165 -31.45 18.96 -23.92
CA ARG A 165 -32.20 17.73 -23.64
C ARG A 165 -32.91 17.27 -24.92
N ASN A 166 -33.05 15.96 -25.09
CA ASN A 166 -34.27 15.38 -25.66
C ASN A 166 -34.57 14.02 -25.00
N ASN A 167 -35.76 13.94 -24.42
CA ASN A 167 -36.49 12.71 -24.06
C ASN A 167 -36.95 12.03 -25.37
N GLU A 168 -37.31 10.75 -25.48
CA GLU A 168 -38.14 9.85 -24.66
C GLU A 168 -37.98 8.44 -25.30
N SER A 169 -37.98 7.31 -24.58
CA SER A 169 -39.19 6.49 -24.39
C SER A 169 -38.86 5.24 -23.54
N ASN A 170 -39.81 4.88 -22.67
CA ASN A 170 -39.79 3.79 -21.69
C ASN A 170 -39.75 2.36 -22.28
N SER A 171 -39.01 1.47 -21.60
CA SER A 171 -39.50 0.12 -21.30
C SER A 171 -38.95 -0.35 -19.94
N ILE A 172 -39.84 -0.80 -19.07
CA ILE A 172 -39.55 -1.36 -17.75
C ILE A 172 -39.26 -2.85 -17.96
N ASN A 173 -38.03 -3.28 -17.67
CA ASN A 173 -37.69 -4.67 -17.42
C ASN A 173 -36.59 -4.75 -16.35
N ASN A 174 -36.82 -5.60 -15.36
CA ASN A 174 -35.89 -5.89 -14.26
C ASN A 174 -34.61 -6.58 -14.77
N GLY A 175 -33.46 -5.96 -14.47
CA GLY A 175 -32.13 -6.46 -14.79
C GLY A 175 -31.26 -5.31 -15.31
N LYS A 176 -30.31 -4.82 -14.50
CA LYS A 176 -29.41 -3.71 -14.88
C LYS A 176 -28.78 -3.98 -16.26
N PRO A 177 -28.92 -3.09 -17.26
CA PRO A 177 -28.24 -3.24 -18.53
C PRO A 177 -26.76 -2.90 -18.33
N SER A 178 -25.88 -3.89 -18.52
CA SER A 178 -24.47 -3.63 -18.79
C SER A 178 -24.40 -3.04 -20.20
N GLU A 179 -24.38 -1.72 -20.31
CA GLU A 179 -24.00 -1.05 -21.56
C GLU A 179 -22.55 -1.48 -21.86
N ILE A 180 -22.36 -2.32 -22.87
CA ILE A 180 -21.05 -2.77 -23.36
C ILE A 180 -20.63 -1.80 -24.46
N GLU A 181 -19.43 -1.24 -24.34
CA GLU A 181 -18.85 -0.31 -25.31
C GLU A 181 -17.65 -0.97 -26.00
N ASP A 182 -17.60 -0.74 -27.31
CA ASP A 182 -16.59 -1.28 -28.21
C ASP A 182 -15.46 -0.26 -28.37
N ILE A 183 -14.25 -0.61 -27.94
CA ILE A 183 -13.10 0.30 -27.95
C ILE A 183 -11.83 -0.40 -28.43
N VAL A 184 -10.97 0.33 -29.15
CA VAL A 184 -9.70 -0.18 -29.64
C VAL A 184 -8.59 0.06 -28.62
N GLY A 185 -7.75 -0.94 -28.37
CA GLY A 185 -6.63 -0.80 -27.46
C GLY A 185 -5.55 -1.85 -27.67
N THR A 186 -4.47 -1.71 -26.91
CA THR A 186 -3.31 -2.59 -26.95
C THR A 186 -3.04 -3.16 -25.56
N ILE A 187 -2.90 -4.49 -25.44
CA ILE A 187 -2.53 -5.12 -24.17
C ILE A 187 -1.05 -4.87 -23.90
N LYS A 188 -0.76 -4.18 -22.80
CA LYS A 188 0.59 -3.92 -22.30
C LYS A 188 1.02 -4.86 -21.18
N GLY A 189 0.06 -5.45 -20.48
CA GLY A 189 0.32 -6.36 -19.37
C GLY A 189 -0.90 -7.18 -18.99
N GLU A 190 -0.66 -8.30 -18.33
CA GLU A 190 -1.71 -9.21 -17.87
C GLU A 190 -1.42 -9.66 -16.43
N THR A 191 -2.49 -9.80 -15.66
CA THR A 191 -2.50 -10.53 -14.39
C THR A 191 -3.56 -11.64 -14.45
N ASN A 192 -3.63 -12.46 -13.40
CA ASN A 192 -4.67 -13.50 -13.29
C ASN A 192 -6.10 -12.93 -13.33
N LYS A 193 -6.30 -11.64 -12.99
CA LYS A 193 -7.65 -11.04 -12.85
C LYS A 193 -7.91 -9.83 -13.74
N ALA A 194 -6.90 -9.21 -14.32
CA ALA A 194 -7.05 -7.98 -15.11
C ALA A 194 -6.02 -7.89 -16.24
N LEU A 195 -6.36 -7.12 -17.28
CA LEU A 195 -5.48 -6.72 -18.39
C LEU A 195 -5.16 -5.24 -18.27
N LEU A 196 -3.91 -4.87 -18.52
CA LEU A 196 -3.50 -3.48 -18.72
C LEU A 196 -3.67 -3.16 -20.21
N ILE A 197 -4.65 -2.32 -20.52
CA ILE A 197 -4.97 -1.92 -21.89
C ILE A 197 -4.59 -0.45 -22.06
N GLN A 198 -3.81 -0.15 -23.08
CA GLN A 198 -3.54 1.21 -23.56
C GLN A 198 -4.54 1.54 -24.66
N PHE A 199 -5.31 2.60 -24.49
CA PHE A 199 -6.29 3.09 -25.45
C PHE A 199 -5.67 4.15 -26.39
N GLU A 200 -6.40 4.54 -27.45
CA GLU A 200 -5.94 5.51 -28.45
C GLU A 200 -5.60 6.89 -27.88
N ASN A 201 -6.23 7.28 -26.77
CA ASN A 201 -5.93 8.52 -26.03
C ASN A 201 -4.67 8.41 -25.14
N GLU A 202 -3.82 7.41 -25.38
CA GLU A 202 -2.63 7.07 -24.59
C GLU A 202 -2.90 6.71 -23.12
N VAL A 203 -4.17 6.60 -22.71
CA VAL A 203 -4.54 6.24 -21.34
C VAL A 203 -4.36 4.74 -21.14
N GLU A 204 -3.61 4.37 -20.10
CA GLU A 204 -3.35 2.98 -19.70
C GLU A 204 -4.17 2.59 -18.48
N ILE A 205 -5.02 1.57 -18.59
CA ILE A 205 -5.95 1.17 -17.52
C ILE A 205 -5.93 -0.33 -17.29
N TRP A 206 -5.97 -0.70 -16.01
CA TRP A 206 -6.24 -2.08 -15.59
C TRP A 206 -7.73 -2.38 -15.65
N ILE A 207 -8.11 -3.27 -16.57
CA ILE A 207 -9.49 -3.68 -16.79
C ILE A 207 -9.65 -5.13 -16.33
N PRO A 208 -10.55 -5.41 -15.37
CA PRO A 208 -10.84 -6.76 -14.94
C PRO A 208 -11.30 -7.62 -16.12
N LYS A 209 -10.75 -8.84 -16.23
CA LYS A 209 -11.12 -9.75 -17.33
C LYS A 209 -12.60 -10.10 -17.33
N SER A 210 -13.23 -10.07 -16.16
CA SER A 210 -14.67 -10.29 -15.99
C SER A 210 -15.55 -9.19 -16.58
N THR A 211 -14.98 -8.05 -16.97
CA THR A 211 -15.67 -6.91 -17.58
C THR A 211 -15.39 -6.78 -19.09
N ILE A 212 -14.61 -7.71 -19.65
CA ILE A 212 -14.25 -7.78 -21.07
C ILE A 212 -15.00 -8.97 -21.67
N HIS A 213 -15.89 -8.68 -22.61
CA HIS A 213 -16.78 -9.68 -23.22
C HIS A 213 -16.29 -10.17 -24.59
N SER A 214 -15.32 -9.47 -25.18
CA SER A 214 -14.67 -9.92 -26.41
C SER A 214 -13.57 -10.95 -26.14
N GLY A 215 -13.40 -11.90 -27.05
CA GLY A 215 -12.18 -12.70 -27.09
C GLY A 215 -10.99 -11.80 -27.39
N PHE A 216 -9.90 -11.94 -26.63
CA PHE A 216 -8.68 -11.15 -26.83
C PHE A 216 -7.47 -12.04 -27.06
N ASN A 217 -6.57 -11.59 -27.94
CA ASN A 217 -5.29 -12.23 -28.18
C ASN A 217 -4.23 -11.61 -27.28
N ASN A 218 -3.58 -12.44 -26.48
CA ASN A 218 -2.61 -12.04 -25.47
C ASN A 218 -1.20 -11.77 -26.04
N ALA A 219 -1.06 -11.72 -27.36
CA ALA A 219 0.15 -11.26 -28.02
C ALA A 219 0.44 -9.80 -27.61
N LYS A 220 1.60 -9.59 -26.96
CA LYS A 220 2.02 -8.26 -26.50
C LYS A 220 2.11 -7.28 -27.67
N ASN A 221 1.62 -6.06 -27.47
CA ASN A 221 1.61 -4.97 -28.46
C ASN A 221 0.72 -5.19 -29.69
N LEU A 222 -0.25 -6.11 -29.65
CA LEU A 222 -1.26 -6.24 -30.71
C LEU A 222 -2.41 -5.25 -30.46
N VAL A 223 -2.67 -4.39 -31.44
CA VAL A 223 -3.88 -3.53 -31.48
C VAL A 223 -5.09 -4.42 -31.77
N GLN A 224 -6.08 -4.39 -30.89
CA GLN A 224 -7.31 -5.17 -31.03
C GLN A 224 -8.51 -4.43 -30.46
N LYS A 225 -9.71 -4.86 -30.88
CA LYS A 225 -10.97 -4.30 -30.42
C LYS A 225 -11.45 -5.06 -29.18
N PHE A 226 -11.86 -4.32 -28.15
CA PHE A 226 -12.41 -4.84 -26.91
C PHE A 226 -13.86 -4.41 -26.74
N SER A 227 -14.71 -5.34 -26.32
CA SER A 227 -16.08 -5.06 -25.89
C SER A 227 -16.10 -5.06 -24.36
N ILE A 228 -16.17 -3.88 -23.74
CA ILE A 228 -15.95 -3.69 -22.30
C ILE A 228 -17.18 -3.02 -21.67
N ASP A 229 -17.49 -3.36 -20.43
CA ASP A 229 -18.55 -2.64 -19.69
C ASP A 229 -18.27 -1.11 -19.61
N SER A 230 -19.19 -0.30 -20.12
CA SER A 230 -19.11 1.17 -20.15
C SER A 230 -18.89 1.82 -18.78
N TRP A 231 -19.37 1.21 -17.68
CA TRP A 231 -19.20 1.78 -16.34
C TRP A 231 -17.72 1.91 -15.96
N ILE A 232 -16.87 0.99 -16.42
CA ILE A 232 -15.44 1.04 -16.12
C ILE A 232 -14.72 2.03 -17.04
N LEU A 233 -15.20 2.20 -18.26
CA LEU A 233 -14.68 3.16 -19.23
C LEU A 233 -15.04 4.60 -18.79
N LYS A 234 -16.29 4.86 -18.41
CA LYS A 234 -16.79 6.13 -17.85
C LYS A 234 -16.11 6.47 -16.52
N LYS A 235 -15.99 5.51 -15.60
CA LYS A 235 -15.32 5.72 -14.30
C LYS A 235 -13.86 6.16 -14.46
N ASN A 236 -13.18 5.65 -15.48
CA ASN A 236 -11.79 5.99 -15.72
C ASN A 236 -11.60 7.02 -16.86
N ARG A 237 -12.65 7.74 -17.25
CA ARG A 237 -12.62 8.82 -18.26
C ARG A 237 -12.04 8.39 -19.61
N VAL A 238 -12.20 7.12 -19.98
CA VAL A 238 -11.81 6.59 -21.30
C VAL A 238 -12.83 7.03 -22.35
N LEU A 239 -14.10 7.09 -21.96
CA LEU A 239 -15.20 7.66 -22.74
C LEU A 239 -15.86 8.75 -21.88
N SER A 240 -16.24 9.85 -22.54
CA SER A 240 -16.96 10.97 -21.91
C SER A 240 -18.45 10.69 -21.85
#